data_AF-A0A5C6M1H9-F1
#
_entry.id   AF-A0A5C6M1H9-F1
#
_cell.length_a   1.000
_cell.length_b   1.000
_cell.length_c   1.000
_cell.angle_alpha   90.00
_cell.angle_beta   90.00
_cell.angle_gamma   90.00
#
_symmetry.space_group_name_H-M   'P 1'
#
loop_
_entity.id
_entity.type
_entity.pdbx_description
1 polymer ?
#
loop_
_entity_poly.entity_id
_entity_poly.type
_entity_poly.pdbx_seq_one_letter_code
_entity_poly.pdbx_strand_id
1 'polypeptide(L)'
;EAAQELTSELNGMYRFEASLSSQLGVLPSYTALGMASLLPHQKLSWKGADVLVDGQSSSAAGRDAILQGVGGLACRSEQLMAMKKDEGRELVRDRRVVYIYHDTVDAIGDDGKTEGRTFEAVRAAIRELASLVAYVVNNLNANHVLITADHGFLYTETPRAETDKSRLEEKPDTVLVAKKRYVIGTQLHAADSAWCGQTSVTAGTEGETQFWIPKGVNLFHFVGGAQFVHGGAMPQEIVVPVVTVKHRKDKVSRGDTKTKSVSVHVLGSSHRITTAQHRFQLIQTEAVSERVKPVTLRIAIYEGEEPVTDVQTVKFDSSSASLDDRKKWVSVVLKERPYSKKTSYRLVLRDAETGIEQQSVEVIIDRAFTDDF
;
A
#
# COMPACT_ATOMS: atom_id res chain seq x y z
N GLU A 1 -7.72 3.85 0.93
CA GLU A 1 -6.65 3.59 1.93
C GLU A 1 -5.57 2.67 1.37
N ALA A 2 -5.87 1.41 1.00
CA ALA A 2 -4.89 0.47 0.47
C ALA A 2 -4.02 1.04 -0.68
N ALA A 3 -4.64 1.74 -1.65
CA ALA A 3 -3.92 2.37 -2.75
C ALA A 3 -3.00 3.53 -2.32
N GLN A 4 -3.34 4.26 -1.26
CA GLN A 4 -2.48 5.30 -0.70
C GLN A 4 -1.23 4.67 -0.07
N GLU A 5 -1.41 3.60 0.71
CA GLU A 5 -0.28 2.86 1.29
C GLU A 5 0.61 2.25 0.22
N LEU A 6 0.03 1.61 -0.80
CA LEU A 6 0.77 1.10 -1.97
C LEU A 6 1.55 2.23 -2.67
N THR A 7 0.94 3.40 -2.85
CA THR A 7 1.60 4.57 -3.46
C THR A 7 2.80 5.03 -2.65
N SER A 8 2.67 5.10 -1.31
CA SER A 8 3.80 5.42 -0.42
C SER A 8 4.90 4.36 -0.46
N GLU A 9 4.54 3.07 -0.47
CA GLU A 9 5.50 1.97 -0.58
C GLU A 9 6.31 2.05 -1.89
N LEU A 10 5.62 2.25 -3.02
CA LEU A 10 6.24 2.42 -4.33
C LEU A 10 7.14 3.66 -4.40
N ASN A 11 6.73 4.79 -3.82
CA ASN A 11 7.54 6.00 -3.77
C ASN A 11 8.81 5.85 -2.91
N GLY A 12 8.84 4.86 -2.02
CA GLY A 12 10.01 4.49 -1.25
C GLY A 12 11.01 3.62 -2.01
N MET A 13 10.71 3.21 -3.24
CA MET A 13 11.59 2.39 -4.08
C MET A 13 12.48 3.25 -4.99
N TYR A 14 13.70 2.78 -5.21
CA TYR A 14 14.66 3.46 -6.08
C TYR A 14 14.24 3.40 -7.55
N ARG A 15 14.17 4.57 -8.22
CA ARG A 15 13.71 4.81 -9.60
C ARG A 15 12.20 4.77 -9.84
N PHE A 16 11.40 4.81 -8.79
CA PHE A 16 9.94 4.78 -8.88
C PHE A 16 9.39 6.14 -8.52
N GLU A 17 8.38 6.57 -9.29
CA GLU A 17 7.49 7.65 -8.91
C GLU A 17 6.06 7.20 -9.12
N ALA A 18 5.28 7.24 -8.06
CA ALA A 18 3.88 6.87 -8.04
C ALA A 18 3.02 8.07 -7.68
N SER A 19 1.95 8.29 -8.44
CA SER A 19 0.91 9.28 -8.14
C SER A 19 -0.44 8.59 -8.02
N LEU A 20 -1.21 8.96 -7.01
CA LEU A 20 -2.57 8.45 -6.80
C LEU A 20 -3.61 9.48 -7.28
N SER A 21 -4.52 9.03 -8.12
CA SER A 21 -5.79 9.70 -8.40
C SER A 21 -6.95 8.73 -8.16
N SER A 22 -8.17 9.17 -8.43
CA SER A 22 -9.36 8.32 -8.38
C SER A 22 -10.16 8.43 -9.67
N GLN A 23 -10.98 7.42 -9.91
CA GLN A 23 -12.02 7.42 -10.94
C GLN A 23 -13.33 6.95 -10.32
N LEU A 24 -14.45 7.36 -10.93
CA LEU A 24 -15.76 6.85 -10.55
C LEU A 24 -15.94 5.45 -11.18
N GLY A 25 -16.25 4.47 -10.34
CA GLY A 25 -16.60 3.12 -10.75
C GLY A 25 -18.04 3.02 -11.25
N VAL A 26 -18.44 1.80 -11.57
CA VAL A 26 -19.76 1.48 -12.12
C VAL A 26 -20.73 1.01 -11.05
N LEU A 27 -22.03 1.02 -11.37
CA LEU A 27 -23.07 0.41 -10.54
C LEU A 27 -23.86 -0.65 -11.32
N PRO A 28 -24.12 -1.82 -10.70
CA PRO A 28 -23.61 -2.24 -9.39
C PRO A 28 -22.08 -2.38 -9.37
N SER A 29 -21.44 -2.11 -8.23
CA SER A 29 -19.97 -2.12 -8.07
C SER A 29 -19.43 -3.53 -7.84
N TYR A 30 -19.58 -4.40 -8.84
CA TYR A 30 -19.21 -5.80 -8.75
C TYR A 30 -18.32 -6.23 -9.91
N THR A 31 -17.62 -7.34 -9.69
CA THR A 31 -16.49 -7.79 -10.51
C THR A 31 -16.82 -7.88 -12.00
N ALA A 32 -17.93 -8.51 -12.40
CA ALA A 32 -18.16 -8.76 -13.81
C ALA A 32 -18.41 -7.48 -14.61
N LEU A 33 -19.19 -6.53 -14.06
CA LEU A 33 -19.44 -5.25 -14.73
C LEU A 33 -18.23 -4.32 -14.65
N GLY A 34 -17.60 -4.20 -13.47
CA GLY A 34 -16.42 -3.36 -13.30
C GLY A 34 -15.25 -3.80 -14.18
N MET A 35 -14.94 -5.11 -14.23
CA MET A 35 -13.89 -5.64 -15.11
C MET A 35 -14.22 -5.47 -16.58
N ALA A 36 -15.49 -5.65 -16.98
CA ALA A 36 -15.91 -5.42 -18.36
C ALA A 36 -15.69 -3.96 -18.78
N SER A 37 -16.04 -3.01 -17.90
CA SER A 37 -15.87 -1.58 -18.15
C SER A 37 -14.41 -1.12 -18.24
N LEU A 38 -13.46 -1.90 -17.69
CA LEU A 38 -12.03 -1.62 -17.78
C LEU A 38 -11.35 -2.20 -19.03
N LEU A 39 -12.04 -3.07 -19.78
CA LEU A 39 -11.54 -3.60 -21.04
C LEU A 39 -11.72 -2.58 -22.17
N PRO A 40 -10.88 -2.59 -23.21
CA PRO A 40 -11.13 -1.77 -24.39
C PRO A 40 -12.44 -2.22 -25.05
N HIS A 41 -13.37 -1.28 -25.24
CA HIS A 41 -14.68 -1.59 -25.79
C HIS A 41 -15.28 -0.41 -26.55
N GLN A 42 -16.19 -0.70 -27.49
CA GLN A 42 -17.13 0.27 -28.03
C GLN A 42 -18.53 0.09 -27.42
N LYS A 43 -18.85 -1.14 -27.01
CA LYS A 43 -20.17 -1.53 -26.52
C LYS A 43 -20.05 -2.54 -25.38
N LEU A 44 -20.84 -2.30 -24.33
CA LEU A 44 -21.12 -3.29 -23.29
C LEU A 44 -22.57 -3.76 -23.42
N SER A 45 -22.81 -5.06 -23.28
CA SER A 45 -24.15 -5.65 -23.36
C SER A 45 -24.29 -6.87 -22.47
N TRP A 46 -25.46 -7.49 -22.43
CA TRP A 46 -25.76 -8.61 -21.54
C TRP A 46 -26.16 -9.86 -22.32
N LYS A 47 -25.77 -11.03 -21.81
CA LYS A 47 -26.29 -12.34 -22.24
C LYS A 47 -26.58 -13.18 -20.99
N GLY A 48 -27.85 -13.19 -20.57
CA GLY A 48 -28.20 -13.73 -19.26
C GLY A 48 -27.52 -12.92 -18.15
N ALA A 49 -26.77 -13.59 -17.28
CA ALA A 49 -25.98 -12.95 -16.22
C ALA A 49 -24.60 -12.45 -16.68
N ASP A 50 -24.16 -12.80 -17.89
CA ASP A 50 -22.83 -12.45 -18.39
C ASP A 50 -22.83 -11.06 -19.02
N VAL A 51 -21.77 -10.30 -18.73
CA VAL A 51 -21.47 -9.04 -19.41
C VAL A 51 -20.61 -9.33 -20.64
N LEU A 52 -21.01 -8.78 -21.78
CA LEU A 52 -20.29 -8.90 -23.04
C LEU A 52 -19.60 -7.58 -23.40
N VAL A 53 -18.37 -7.67 -23.89
CA VAL A 53 -17.58 -6.59 -24.47
C VAL A 53 -17.51 -6.81 -25.97
N ASP A 54 -18.10 -5.91 -26.74
CA ASP A 54 -18.18 -6.00 -28.21
C ASP A 54 -18.66 -7.38 -28.71
N GLY A 55 -19.62 -7.97 -27.98
CA GLY A 55 -20.20 -9.29 -28.26
C GLY A 55 -19.42 -10.49 -27.71
N GLN A 56 -18.25 -10.29 -27.10
CA GLN A 56 -17.42 -11.34 -26.50
C GLN A 56 -17.60 -11.40 -24.98
N SER A 57 -17.49 -12.59 -24.38
CA SER A 57 -17.58 -12.74 -22.91
C SER A 57 -16.41 -12.03 -22.21
N SER A 58 -16.71 -11.20 -21.20
CA SER A 58 -15.70 -10.55 -20.36
C SER A 58 -15.26 -11.40 -19.14
N SER A 59 -15.72 -12.66 -19.06
CA SER A 59 -15.26 -13.62 -18.07
C SER A 59 -13.75 -13.85 -18.16
N ALA A 60 -13.12 -14.36 -17.11
CA ALA A 60 -11.67 -14.54 -17.07
C ALA A 60 -11.09 -15.25 -18.31
N ALA A 61 -11.81 -16.23 -18.87
CA ALA A 61 -11.41 -16.96 -20.07
C ALA A 61 -11.48 -16.14 -21.37
N GLY A 62 -12.32 -15.10 -21.43
CA GLY A 62 -12.53 -14.27 -22.63
C GLY A 62 -11.70 -12.99 -22.70
N ARG A 63 -11.16 -12.53 -21.56
CA ARG A 63 -10.43 -11.23 -21.48
C ARG A 63 -9.19 -11.19 -22.36
N ASP A 64 -8.47 -12.31 -22.47
CA ASP A 64 -7.28 -12.36 -23.32
C ASP A 64 -7.63 -12.17 -24.80
N ALA A 65 -8.68 -12.85 -25.29
CA ALA A 65 -9.15 -12.71 -26.66
C ALA A 65 -9.59 -11.26 -26.99
N ILE A 66 -10.25 -10.59 -26.04
CA ILE A 66 -10.62 -9.18 -26.17
C ILE A 66 -9.37 -8.30 -26.31
N LEU A 67 -8.38 -8.48 -25.43
CA LEU A 67 -7.15 -7.67 -25.46
C LEU A 67 -6.28 -7.95 -26.68
N GLN A 68 -6.24 -9.18 -27.18
CA GLN A 68 -5.54 -9.53 -28.42
C GLN A 68 -6.04 -8.68 -29.60
N GLY A 69 -7.34 -8.34 -29.63
CA GLY A 69 -7.92 -7.46 -30.65
C GLY A 69 -7.32 -6.05 -30.72
N VAL A 70 -6.68 -5.58 -29.65
CA VAL A 70 -5.95 -4.29 -29.61
C VAL A 70 -4.42 -4.48 -29.52
N GLY A 71 -3.92 -5.69 -29.78
CA GLY A 71 -2.50 -6.05 -29.66
C GLY A 71 -2.05 -6.17 -28.20
N GLY A 72 -2.97 -6.44 -27.28
CA GLY A 72 -2.71 -6.63 -25.86
C GLY A 72 -2.63 -8.10 -25.43
N LEU A 73 -2.54 -8.31 -24.12
CA LEU A 73 -2.49 -9.61 -23.45
C LEU A 73 -3.12 -9.50 -22.05
N ALA A 74 -3.84 -10.53 -21.61
CA ALA A 74 -4.20 -10.75 -20.21
C ALA A 74 -3.34 -11.87 -19.61
N CYS A 75 -2.85 -11.69 -18.38
CA CYS A 75 -2.27 -12.77 -17.60
C CYS A 75 -2.56 -12.63 -16.11
N ARG A 76 -2.41 -13.73 -15.36
CA ARG A 76 -2.47 -13.70 -13.90
C ARG A 76 -1.13 -13.25 -13.33
N SER A 77 -1.18 -12.53 -12.22
CA SER A 77 0.01 -12.07 -11.52
C SER A 77 0.91 -13.22 -11.07
N GLU A 78 0.33 -14.32 -10.58
CA GLU A 78 1.10 -15.48 -10.09
C GLU A 78 1.84 -16.15 -11.25
N GLN A 79 1.18 -16.27 -12.41
CA GLN A 79 1.79 -16.82 -13.62
C GLN A 79 2.97 -15.96 -14.08
N LEU A 80 2.81 -14.63 -14.11
CA LEU A 80 3.86 -13.72 -14.56
C LEU A 80 5.04 -13.70 -13.59
N MET A 81 4.78 -13.75 -12.29
CA MET A 81 5.81 -13.77 -11.23
C MET A 81 6.57 -15.10 -11.17
N ALA A 82 5.97 -16.21 -11.65
CA ALA A 82 6.64 -17.50 -11.77
C ALA A 82 7.61 -17.59 -12.97
N MET A 83 7.50 -16.69 -13.95
CA MET A 83 8.37 -16.69 -15.13
C MET A 83 9.77 -16.20 -14.81
N LYS A 84 10.76 -16.76 -15.51
CA LYS A 84 12.10 -16.16 -15.54
C LYS A 84 12.06 -14.86 -16.34
N LYS A 85 13.06 -14.02 -16.09
CA LYS A 85 13.22 -12.70 -16.74
C LYS A 85 13.08 -12.75 -18.27
N ASP A 86 13.73 -13.71 -18.93
CA ASP A 86 13.71 -13.77 -20.40
C ASP A 86 12.37 -14.31 -20.94
N GLU A 87 11.73 -15.24 -20.24
CA GLU A 87 10.38 -15.74 -20.56
C GLU A 87 9.35 -14.61 -20.43
N GLY A 88 9.41 -13.86 -19.33
CA GLY A 88 8.52 -12.71 -19.12
C GLY A 88 8.74 -11.61 -20.16
N ARG A 89 9.99 -11.36 -20.58
CA ARG A 89 10.30 -10.41 -21.65
C ARG A 89 9.74 -10.86 -22.99
N GLU A 90 9.85 -12.15 -23.29
CA GLU A 90 9.30 -12.70 -24.52
C GLU A 90 7.78 -12.60 -24.55
N LEU A 91 7.11 -12.90 -23.43
CA LEU A 91 5.66 -12.80 -23.31
C LEU A 91 5.13 -11.39 -23.66
N VAL A 92 5.83 -10.34 -23.23
CA VAL A 92 5.38 -8.95 -23.35
C VAL A 92 5.97 -8.20 -24.55
N ARG A 93 6.97 -8.77 -25.25
CA ARG A 93 7.81 -8.08 -26.26
C ARG A 93 7.01 -7.30 -27.30
N ASP A 94 6.01 -7.94 -27.88
CA ASP A 94 5.22 -7.40 -29.00
C ASP A 94 3.82 -6.93 -28.55
N ARG A 95 3.63 -6.70 -27.25
CA ARG A 95 2.34 -6.30 -26.67
C ARG A 95 2.26 -4.79 -26.50
N ARG A 96 1.18 -4.19 -26.98
CA ARG A 96 0.89 -2.75 -26.79
C ARG A 96 0.44 -2.44 -25.37
N VAL A 97 -0.28 -3.37 -24.76
CA VAL A 97 -0.80 -3.27 -23.39
C VAL A 97 -0.86 -4.66 -22.76
N VAL A 98 -0.53 -4.76 -21.48
CA VAL A 98 -0.57 -6.02 -20.73
C VAL A 98 -1.41 -5.80 -19.49
N TYR A 99 -2.50 -6.54 -19.37
CA TYR A 99 -3.36 -6.55 -18.19
C TYR A 99 -2.90 -7.70 -17.29
N ILE A 100 -2.57 -7.38 -16.05
CA ILE A 100 -2.12 -8.35 -15.05
C ILE A 100 -3.17 -8.39 -13.95
N TYR A 101 -3.82 -9.53 -13.77
CA TYR A 101 -4.89 -9.71 -12.80
C TYR A 101 -4.33 -10.22 -11.46
N HIS A 102 -4.79 -9.61 -10.38
CA HIS A 102 -4.44 -9.92 -9.00
C HIS A 102 -5.73 -9.91 -8.16
N ASP A 103 -5.97 -10.97 -7.38
CA ASP A 103 -7.26 -11.22 -6.73
C ASP A 103 -7.14 -11.58 -5.23
N THR A 104 -6.00 -11.34 -4.58
CA THR A 104 -5.75 -11.77 -3.19
C THR A 104 -6.79 -11.27 -2.20
N VAL A 105 -7.28 -10.03 -2.35
CA VAL A 105 -8.29 -9.47 -1.43
C VAL A 105 -9.62 -10.20 -1.59
N ASP A 106 -10.15 -10.31 -2.81
CA ASP A 106 -11.45 -10.95 -3.07
C ASP A 106 -11.40 -12.46 -2.78
N ALA A 107 -10.30 -13.13 -3.13
CA ALA A 107 -10.11 -14.56 -2.87
C ALA A 107 -10.19 -14.91 -1.37
N ILE A 108 -9.84 -13.97 -0.49
CA ILE A 108 -9.93 -14.13 0.97
C ILE A 108 -11.22 -13.52 1.53
N GLY A 109 -11.65 -12.38 0.99
CA GLY A 109 -12.78 -11.60 1.45
C GLY A 109 -14.13 -12.23 1.13
N ASP A 110 -14.32 -12.78 -0.07
CA ASP A 110 -15.64 -13.25 -0.51
C ASP A 110 -16.09 -14.58 0.11
N ASP A 111 -15.16 -15.38 0.65
CA ASP A 111 -15.50 -16.62 1.34
C ASP A 111 -15.77 -16.33 2.82
N GLY A 112 -17.00 -16.61 3.27
CA GLY A 112 -17.41 -16.46 4.67
C GLY A 112 -16.56 -17.25 5.69
N LYS A 113 -15.76 -18.22 5.26
CA LYS A 113 -14.78 -18.92 6.13
C LYS A 113 -13.49 -18.13 6.35
N THR A 114 -13.15 -17.22 5.44
CA THR A 114 -11.88 -16.47 5.45
C THR A 114 -12.07 -14.96 5.51
N GLU A 115 -13.30 -14.45 5.36
CA GLU A 115 -13.59 -13.00 5.28
C GLU A 115 -13.03 -12.20 6.46
N GLY A 116 -12.95 -12.80 7.66
CA GLY A 116 -12.32 -12.20 8.85
C GLY A 116 -10.84 -11.83 8.70
N ARG A 117 -10.16 -12.36 7.67
CA ARG A 117 -8.74 -12.10 7.36
C ARG A 117 -8.54 -11.00 6.32
N THR A 118 -9.59 -10.23 5.98
CA THR A 118 -9.54 -9.18 4.96
C THR A 118 -8.38 -8.19 5.15
N PHE A 119 -8.12 -7.73 6.39
CA PHE A 119 -7.00 -6.81 6.64
C PHE A 119 -5.62 -7.44 6.37
N GLU A 120 -5.45 -8.73 6.69
CA GLU A 120 -4.23 -9.47 6.33
C GLU A 120 -4.09 -9.57 4.81
N ALA A 121 -5.19 -9.86 4.11
CA ALA A 121 -5.22 -9.94 2.65
C ALA A 121 -4.87 -8.60 1.99
N VAL A 122 -5.37 -7.48 2.52
CA VAL A 122 -5.00 -6.13 2.05
C VAL A 122 -3.50 -5.88 2.23
N ARG A 123 -2.92 -6.23 3.38
CA ARG A 123 -1.47 -6.10 3.62
C ARG A 123 -0.65 -7.00 2.70
N ALA A 124 -1.13 -8.21 2.41
CA ALA A 124 -0.50 -9.11 1.44
C ALA A 124 -0.56 -8.53 0.03
N ALA A 125 -1.74 -8.08 -0.41
CA ALA A 125 -1.97 -7.48 -1.72
C ALA A 125 -1.07 -6.26 -1.98
N ILE A 126 -0.90 -5.37 -0.99
CA ILE A 126 0.01 -4.22 -1.12
C ILE A 126 1.44 -4.70 -1.42
N ARG A 127 1.98 -5.65 -0.65
CA ARG A 127 3.34 -6.19 -0.86
C ARG A 127 3.50 -6.93 -2.19
N GLU A 128 2.50 -7.71 -2.56
CA GLU A 128 2.46 -8.48 -3.81
C GLU A 128 2.43 -7.55 -5.02
N LEU A 129 1.56 -6.53 -5.00
CA LEU A 129 1.49 -5.50 -6.05
C LEU A 129 2.78 -4.69 -6.12
N ALA A 130 3.35 -4.27 -4.99
CA ALA A 130 4.62 -3.55 -4.97
C ALA A 130 5.76 -4.39 -5.58
N SER A 131 5.81 -5.68 -5.27
CA SER A 131 6.76 -6.64 -5.84
C SER A 131 6.54 -6.86 -7.34
N LEU A 132 5.28 -6.97 -7.76
CA LEU A 132 4.90 -7.11 -9.17
C LEU A 132 5.30 -5.89 -9.98
N VAL A 133 5.02 -4.68 -9.49
CA VAL A 133 5.39 -3.42 -10.14
C VAL A 133 6.92 -3.33 -10.24
N ALA A 134 7.64 -3.69 -9.17
CA ALA A 134 9.10 -3.76 -9.20
C ALA A 134 9.62 -4.76 -10.25
N TYR A 135 8.99 -5.94 -10.35
CA TYR A 135 9.33 -6.96 -11.35
C TYR A 135 9.12 -6.44 -12.78
N VAL A 136 7.94 -5.92 -13.11
CA VAL A 136 7.65 -5.47 -14.49
C VAL A 136 8.49 -4.27 -14.90
N VAL A 137 8.76 -3.34 -13.99
CA VAL A 137 9.59 -2.15 -14.27
C VAL A 137 11.06 -2.55 -14.46
N ASN A 138 11.62 -3.36 -13.56
CA ASN A 138 13.06 -3.66 -13.57
C ASN A 138 13.44 -4.79 -14.53
N ASN A 139 12.54 -5.76 -14.76
CA ASN A 139 12.84 -6.95 -15.56
C ASN A 139 12.17 -6.92 -16.94
N LEU A 140 10.96 -6.38 -17.04
CA LEU A 140 10.17 -6.39 -18.28
C LEU A 140 10.19 -5.06 -19.04
N ASN A 141 10.99 -4.09 -18.57
CA ASN A 141 11.14 -2.75 -19.15
C ASN A 141 9.85 -1.92 -19.19
N ALA A 142 8.90 -2.19 -18.28
CA ALA A 142 7.72 -1.36 -18.13
C ALA A 142 8.13 0.07 -17.71
N ASN A 143 7.62 1.07 -18.43
CA ASN A 143 7.93 2.48 -18.15
C ASN A 143 6.74 3.21 -17.52
N HIS A 144 5.54 2.70 -17.78
CA HIS A 144 4.28 3.25 -17.32
C HIS A 144 3.41 2.09 -16.85
N VAL A 145 3.04 2.10 -15.58
CA VAL A 145 2.18 1.08 -14.98
C VAL A 145 0.97 1.79 -14.38
N LEU A 146 -0.22 1.31 -14.69
CA LEU A 146 -1.47 1.74 -14.08
C LEU A 146 -1.97 0.60 -13.19
N ILE A 147 -2.29 0.91 -11.94
CA ILE A 147 -2.86 -0.02 -10.98
C ILE A 147 -4.22 0.53 -10.58
N THR A 148 -5.27 -0.26 -10.76
CA THR A 148 -6.64 0.13 -10.45
C THR A 148 -7.43 -1.09 -9.99
N ALA A 149 -8.69 -0.89 -9.64
CA ALA A 149 -9.63 -1.95 -9.27
C ALA A 149 -10.91 -1.82 -10.11
N ASP A 150 -11.69 -2.89 -10.20
CA ASP A 150 -13.04 -2.91 -10.74
C ASP A 150 -14.08 -2.35 -9.77
N HIS A 151 -13.88 -2.59 -8.48
CA HIS A 151 -14.65 -2.02 -7.38
C HIS A 151 -13.81 -1.95 -6.11
N GLY A 152 -14.33 -1.26 -5.10
CA GLY A 152 -13.86 -1.43 -3.73
C GLY A 152 -14.79 -2.34 -2.93
N PHE A 153 -14.65 -2.31 -1.61
CA PHE A 153 -15.41 -3.18 -0.70
C PHE A 153 -15.68 -2.48 0.63
N LEU A 154 -16.62 -3.03 1.38
CA LEU A 154 -16.85 -2.72 2.79
C LEU A 154 -16.44 -3.93 3.62
N TYR A 155 -15.77 -3.67 4.73
CA TYR A 155 -15.49 -4.68 5.75
C TYR A 155 -16.04 -4.24 7.12
N THR A 156 -16.67 -5.16 7.84
CA THR A 156 -17.12 -4.94 9.23
C THR A 156 -16.76 -6.13 10.10
N GLU A 157 -16.00 -5.90 11.18
CA GLU A 157 -15.66 -6.94 12.15
C GLU A 157 -16.89 -7.40 12.94
N THR A 158 -17.78 -6.46 13.30
CA THR A 158 -19.03 -6.81 13.99
C THR A 158 -19.96 -7.61 13.07
N PRO A 159 -20.51 -8.75 13.53
CA PRO A 159 -21.52 -9.49 12.79
C PRO A 159 -22.73 -8.62 12.45
N ARG A 160 -23.29 -8.81 11.25
CA ARG A 160 -24.48 -8.08 10.81
C ARG A 160 -25.70 -8.45 11.65
N ALA A 161 -26.50 -7.44 12.00
CA ALA A 161 -27.77 -7.60 12.68
C ALA A 161 -28.93 -7.49 11.68
N GLU A 162 -30.13 -7.92 12.07
CA GLU A 162 -31.33 -7.80 11.20
C GLU A 162 -31.64 -6.35 10.79
N THR A 163 -31.22 -5.36 11.58
CA THR A 163 -31.32 -3.93 11.24
C THR A 163 -30.47 -3.53 10.04
N ASP A 164 -29.44 -4.30 9.72
CA ASP A 164 -28.59 -4.11 8.54
C ASP A 164 -29.21 -4.72 7.27
N LYS A 165 -30.44 -5.26 7.37
CA LYS A 165 -31.12 -5.92 6.26
C LYS A 165 -32.14 -4.99 5.60
N SER A 166 -31.93 -4.68 4.32
CA SER A 166 -32.96 -4.13 3.46
C SER A 166 -33.80 -5.27 2.90
N ARG A 167 -34.96 -5.56 3.50
CA ARG A 167 -35.82 -6.64 2.99
C ARG A 167 -36.47 -6.18 1.67
N LEU A 168 -36.34 -7.02 0.64
CA LEU A 168 -37.09 -6.88 -0.59
C LEU A 168 -38.43 -7.61 -0.38
N GLU A 169 -39.53 -6.89 -0.58
CA GLU A 169 -40.89 -7.42 -0.37
C GLU A 169 -41.31 -8.37 -1.51
N GLU A 170 -40.78 -8.12 -2.71
CA GLU A 170 -41.04 -8.92 -3.91
C GLU A 170 -39.72 -9.39 -4.53
N LYS A 171 -39.73 -10.59 -5.11
CA LYS A 171 -38.68 -11.08 -6.00
C LYS A 171 -39.21 -10.96 -7.43
N PRO A 172 -38.71 -10.03 -8.24
CA PRO A 172 -39.15 -9.90 -9.63
C PRO A 172 -38.82 -11.18 -10.42
N ASP A 173 -39.70 -11.59 -11.32
CA ASP A 173 -39.48 -12.78 -12.17
C ASP A 173 -38.35 -12.57 -13.20
N THR A 174 -37.98 -11.31 -13.43
CA THR A 174 -37.01 -10.83 -14.41
C THR A 174 -35.59 -10.66 -13.84
N VAL A 175 -35.32 -11.21 -12.66
CA VAL A 175 -34.00 -11.19 -12.01
C VAL A 175 -33.01 -12.06 -12.78
N LEU A 176 -31.92 -11.45 -13.23
CA LEU A 176 -30.77 -12.11 -13.85
C LEU A 176 -29.74 -12.53 -12.80
N VAL A 177 -29.48 -11.67 -11.81
CA VAL A 177 -28.51 -11.90 -10.74
C VAL A 177 -29.05 -11.34 -9.43
N ALA A 178 -28.97 -12.09 -8.34
CA ALA A 178 -29.26 -11.61 -6.99
C ALA A 178 -28.10 -11.94 -6.04
N LYS A 179 -27.58 -10.91 -5.38
CA LYS A 179 -26.48 -10.97 -4.40
C LYS A 179 -26.81 -10.13 -3.17
N LYS A 180 -25.89 -10.13 -2.20
CA LYS A 180 -26.05 -9.45 -0.90
C LYS A 180 -26.28 -7.94 -1.05
N ARG A 181 -25.62 -7.27 -1.99
CA ARG A 181 -25.71 -5.81 -2.19
C ARG A 181 -26.26 -5.37 -3.54
N TYR A 182 -26.66 -6.31 -4.38
CA TYR A 182 -27.27 -5.94 -5.65
C TYR A 182 -28.22 -6.99 -6.18
N VAL A 183 -29.21 -6.53 -6.93
CA VAL A 183 -30.04 -7.33 -7.81
C VAL A 183 -29.94 -6.71 -9.19
N ILE A 184 -29.76 -7.53 -10.22
CA ILE A 184 -29.70 -7.11 -11.63
C ILE A 184 -30.83 -7.86 -12.34
N GLY A 185 -31.56 -7.15 -13.19
CA GLY A 185 -32.69 -7.71 -13.92
C GLY A 185 -33.23 -6.72 -14.95
N THR A 186 -34.24 -7.15 -15.67
CA THR A 186 -35.06 -6.25 -16.49
C THR A 186 -36.35 -5.93 -15.75
N GLN A 187 -37.05 -4.85 -16.11
CA GLN A 187 -38.36 -4.51 -15.50
C GLN A 187 -38.35 -4.46 -13.95
N LEU A 188 -37.23 -4.03 -13.37
CA LEU A 188 -37.14 -3.78 -11.93
C LEU A 188 -37.87 -2.48 -11.61
N HIS A 189 -38.95 -2.57 -10.84
CA HIS A 189 -39.72 -1.41 -10.40
C HIS A 189 -39.02 -0.65 -9.26
N ALA A 190 -39.51 0.54 -8.92
CA ALA A 190 -39.02 1.26 -7.75
C ALA A 190 -39.32 0.44 -6.48
N ALA A 191 -38.37 0.41 -5.55
CA ALA A 191 -38.50 -0.27 -4.28
C ALA A 191 -38.06 0.66 -3.15
N ASP A 192 -38.88 0.87 -2.13
CA ASP A 192 -38.57 1.81 -1.04
C ASP A 192 -37.33 1.41 -0.23
N SER A 193 -37.05 0.11 -0.16
CA SER A 193 -35.90 -0.45 0.59
C SER A 193 -34.59 -0.45 -0.20
N ALA A 194 -34.59 -0.02 -1.46
CA ALA A 194 -33.44 -0.02 -2.36
C ALA A 194 -33.34 1.28 -3.18
N TRP A 195 -32.18 1.53 -3.76
CA TRP A 195 -32.04 2.44 -4.88
C TRP A 195 -32.20 1.65 -6.18
N CYS A 196 -32.97 2.18 -7.11
CA CYS A 196 -33.13 1.63 -8.46
C CYS A 196 -32.35 2.49 -9.47
N GLY A 197 -31.69 1.85 -10.41
CA GLY A 197 -30.96 2.51 -11.50
C GLY A 197 -30.86 1.64 -12.74
N GLN A 198 -30.31 2.20 -13.82
CA GLN A 198 -30.04 1.50 -15.06
C GLN A 198 -28.53 1.39 -15.27
N THR A 199 -28.04 0.22 -15.71
CA THR A 199 -26.61 0.02 -15.99
C THR A 199 -26.16 0.82 -17.22
N SER A 200 -27.08 1.24 -18.09
CA SER A 200 -26.80 2.17 -19.19
C SER A 200 -26.30 3.53 -18.71
N VAL A 201 -26.79 4.00 -17.57
CA VAL A 201 -26.40 5.29 -16.96
C VAL A 201 -25.05 5.20 -16.28
N THR A 202 -24.78 4.08 -15.61
CA THR A 202 -23.63 3.95 -14.69
C THR A 202 -22.45 3.20 -15.29
N ALA A 203 -22.67 2.41 -16.34
CA ALA A 203 -21.65 1.61 -17.00
C ALA A 203 -21.70 1.72 -18.53
N GLY A 204 -22.63 2.50 -19.12
CA GLY A 204 -22.74 2.65 -20.57
C GLY A 204 -23.19 1.38 -21.29
N THR A 205 -23.82 0.44 -20.59
CA THR A 205 -24.33 -0.79 -21.22
C THR A 205 -25.52 -0.50 -22.13
N GLU A 206 -25.63 -1.21 -23.24
CA GLU A 206 -26.86 -1.24 -24.02
C GLU A 206 -27.97 -2.05 -23.36
N GLY A 207 -29.21 -1.72 -23.75
CA GLY A 207 -30.43 -2.38 -23.27
C GLY A 207 -31.04 -1.73 -22.04
N GLU A 208 -32.07 -2.38 -21.50
CA GLU A 208 -32.89 -1.88 -20.39
C GLU A 208 -32.52 -2.54 -19.05
N THR A 209 -31.29 -3.04 -18.91
CA THR A 209 -30.84 -3.71 -17.69
C THR A 209 -30.84 -2.71 -16.53
N GLN A 210 -31.57 -3.05 -15.48
CA GLN A 210 -31.72 -2.29 -14.27
C GLN A 210 -31.01 -2.98 -13.11
N PHE A 211 -30.82 -2.23 -12.04
CA PHE A 211 -30.32 -2.76 -10.79
C PHE A 211 -31.05 -2.19 -9.58
N TRP A 212 -31.09 -3.01 -8.52
CA TRP A 212 -31.34 -2.55 -7.16
C TRP A 212 -30.07 -2.64 -6.33
N ILE A 213 -29.83 -1.65 -5.49
CA ILE A 213 -28.80 -1.69 -4.44
C ILE A 213 -29.44 -1.27 -3.11
N PRO A 214 -29.04 -1.85 -1.97
CA PRO A 214 -29.56 -1.44 -0.68
C PRO A 214 -29.11 -0.02 -0.34
N LYS A 215 -29.91 0.68 0.47
CA LYS A 215 -29.54 2.02 0.96
C LYS A 215 -28.39 1.91 1.97
N GLY A 216 -27.36 2.73 1.80
CA GLY A 216 -26.21 2.79 2.71
C GLY A 216 -25.41 1.48 2.75
N VAL A 217 -25.10 1.02 3.96
CA VAL A 217 -24.27 -0.17 4.22
C VAL A 217 -25.10 -1.46 4.38
N ASN A 218 -26.42 -1.40 4.16
CA ASN A 218 -27.33 -2.53 4.33
C ASN A 218 -27.11 -3.63 3.28
N LEU A 219 -27.68 -4.81 3.52
CA LEU A 219 -27.66 -5.99 2.64
C LEU A 219 -29.09 -6.50 2.40
N PHE A 220 -29.35 -7.14 1.26
CA PHE A 220 -30.60 -7.85 1.00
C PHE A 220 -30.70 -9.17 1.79
N HIS A 221 -29.58 -9.86 1.98
CA HIS A 221 -29.48 -11.10 2.77
C HIS A 221 -28.06 -11.32 3.32
N PHE A 222 -27.92 -12.24 4.29
CA PHE A 222 -26.65 -12.56 4.97
C PHE A 222 -26.07 -13.95 4.63
N VAL A 223 -26.67 -14.67 3.68
CA VAL A 223 -26.17 -16.00 3.27
C VAL A 223 -24.74 -15.92 2.72
N GLY A 224 -23.84 -16.74 3.27
CA GLY A 224 -22.47 -16.93 2.77
C GLY A 224 -21.46 -15.88 3.24
N GLY A 225 -21.48 -15.50 4.52
CA GLY A 225 -20.63 -14.43 5.07
C GLY A 225 -21.23 -13.04 4.85
N ALA A 226 -20.93 -12.08 5.72
CA ALA A 226 -21.52 -10.74 5.64
C ALA A 226 -20.61 -9.64 6.23
N GLN A 227 -19.35 -9.96 6.51
CA GLN A 227 -18.36 -9.02 6.98
C GLN A 227 -17.69 -8.32 5.80
N PHE A 228 -17.35 -9.04 4.73
CA PHE A 228 -16.83 -8.49 3.48
C PHE A 228 -17.93 -8.45 2.41
N VAL A 229 -18.19 -7.27 1.87
CA VAL A 229 -19.26 -7.06 0.89
C VAL A 229 -18.91 -5.96 -0.11
N HIS A 230 -19.39 -6.11 -1.34
CA HIS A 230 -19.29 -5.11 -2.40
C HIS A 230 -20.55 -5.16 -3.29
N GLY A 231 -20.70 -4.22 -4.24
CA GLY A 231 -21.82 -4.18 -5.17
C GLY A 231 -22.84 -3.06 -4.92
N GLY A 232 -22.66 -2.25 -3.87
CA GLY A 232 -23.47 -1.06 -3.58
C GLY A 232 -22.88 0.24 -4.12
N ALA A 233 -23.35 1.37 -3.60
CA ALA A 233 -22.93 2.72 -4.02
C ALA A 233 -22.18 3.49 -2.93
N MET A 234 -21.64 2.81 -1.90
CA MET A 234 -20.85 3.50 -0.90
C MET A 234 -19.55 4.04 -1.53
N PRO A 235 -19.03 5.20 -1.11
CA PRO A 235 -17.79 5.75 -1.67
C PRO A 235 -16.62 4.76 -1.65
N GLN A 236 -16.53 3.91 -0.63
CA GLN A 236 -15.54 2.84 -0.51
C GLN A 236 -15.63 1.80 -1.64
N GLU A 237 -16.81 1.63 -2.24
CA GLU A 237 -17.07 0.65 -3.31
C GLU A 237 -16.89 1.28 -4.72
N ILE A 238 -17.24 2.57 -4.88
CA ILE A 238 -17.29 3.23 -6.21
C ILE A 238 -16.21 4.28 -6.45
N VAL A 239 -15.51 4.77 -5.43
CA VAL A 239 -14.35 5.65 -5.64
C VAL A 239 -13.11 4.78 -5.80
N VAL A 240 -12.87 4.39 -7.04
CA VAL A 240 -11.82 3.43 -7.38
C VAL A 240 -10.49 4.15 -7.54
N PRO A 241 -9.39 3.63 -6.97
CA PRO A 241 -8.07 4.25 -7.09
C PRO A 241 -7.47 4.03 -8.48
N VAL A 242 -6.67 5.00 -8.94
CA VAL A 242 -5.78 4.86 -10.09
C VAL A 242 -4.38 5.28 -9.64
N VAL A 243 -3.52 4.30 -9.41
CA VAL A 243 -2.10 4.53 -9.12
C VAL A 243 -1.33 4.50 -10.43
N THR A 244 -0.72 5.62 -10.78
CA THR A 244 0.16 5.73 -11.95
C THR A 244 1.61 5.65 -11.50
N VAL A 245 2.36 4.68 -12.00
CA VAL A 245 3.78 4.50 -11.71
C VAL A 245 4.60 4.80 -12.95
N LYS A 246 5.63 5.65 -12.80
CA LYS A 246 6.59 5.99 -13.85
C LYS A 246 7.99 5.55 -13.43
N HIS A 247 8.70 4.92 -14.37
CA HIS A 247 10.11 4.56 -14.18
C HIS A 247 11.01 5.78 -14.45
N ARG A 248 11.74 6.24 -13.43
CA ARG A 248 12.70 7.36 -13.49
C ARG A 248 14.07 6.89 -13.99
N LYS A 249 14.33 7.08 -15.30
CA LYS A 249 15.55 6.59 -15.99
C LYS A 249 16.69 7.59 -16.07
N ASP A 250 16.39 8.87 -16.27
CA ASP A 250 17.42 9.88 -16.48
C ASP A 250 18.24 10.12 -15.20
N LYS A 251 19.50 10.56 -15.38
CA LYS A 251 20.47 10.64 -14.28
C LYS A 251 20.05 11.60 -13.17
N VAL A 252 19.31 12.65 -13.52
CA VAL A 252 18.85 13.68 -12.59
C VAL A 252 17.66 13.13 -11.80
N SER A 253 16.59 12.72 -12.49
CA SER A 253 15.36 12.24 -11.83
C SER A 253 15.57 10.98 -11.01
N ARG A 254 16.48 10.07 -11.42
CA ARG A 254 16.81 8.89 -10.60
C ARG A 254 17.53 9.29 -9.31
N GLY A 255 18.27 10.41 -9.29
CA GLY A 255 18.95 10.92 -8.10
C GLY A 255 17.95 11.22 -6.98
N ASP A 256 16.84 11.87 -7.34
CA ASP A 256 15.75 12.27 -6.43
C ASP A 256 15.01 11.07 -5.83
N THR A 257 15.12 9.91 -6.47
CA THR A 257 14.52 8.65 -5.99
C THR A 257 15.42 7.82 -5.08
N LYS A 258 16.65 8.26 -4.81
CA LYS A 258 17.56 7.52 -3.93
C LYS A 258 17.05 7.53 -2.49
N THR A 259 17.03 6.36 -1.89
CA THR A 259 16.80 6.22 -0.44
C THR A 259 18.07 6.56 0.33
N LYS A 260 17.93 7.28 1.44
CA LYS A 260 18.99 7.54 2.41
C LYS A 260 18.45 7.35 3.82
N SER A 261 19.30 7.09 4.80
CA SER A 261 18.90 7.11 6.20
C SER A 261 18.84 8.55 6.72
N VAL A 262 18.03 8.82 7.74
CA VAL A 262 18.03 10.10 8.45
C VAL A 262 19.43 10.38 8.98
N SER A 263 19.87 11.63 8.86
CA SER A 263 21.12 12.06 9.51
C SER A 263 20.82 12.48 10.94
N VAL A 264 21.74 12.13 11.85
CA VAL A 264 21.63 12.45 13.28
C VAL A 264 22.84 13.26 13.69
N HIS A 265 22.60 14.34 14.44
CA HIS A 265 23.66 15.20 14.96
C HIS A 265 23.60 15.32 16.47
N VAL A 266 24.76 15.32 17.12
CA VAL A 266 24.90 15.72 18.53
C VAL A 266 24.76 17.24 18.63
N LEU A 267 23.84 17.70 19.47
CA LEU A 267 23.61 19.12 19.73
C LEU A 267 24.52 19.63 20.84
N GLY A 268 24.95 20.88 20.71
CA GLY A 268 25.84 21.55 21.66
C GLY A 268 27.27 21.64 21.13
N SER A 269 28.14 22.25 21.94
CA SER A 269 29.57 22.35 21.67
C SER A 269 30.34 22.14 22.98
N SER A 270 31.62 21.77 22.88
CA SER A 270 32.52 21.65 24.05
C SER A 270 31.98 20.70 25.13
N HIS A 271 31.73 19.44 24.76
CA HIS A 271 31.20 18.42 25.67
C HIS A 271 32.19 18.06 26.77
N ARG A 272 32.02 18.63 27.97
CA ARG A 272 32.82 18.32 29.16
C ARG A 272 32.02 17.47 30.15
N ILE A 273 32.58 16.34 30.55
CA ILE A 273 31.97 15.39 31.49
C ILE A 273 32.73 15.41 32.81
N THR A 274 32.02 15.76 33.88
CA THR A 274 32.56 15.80 35.25
C THR A 274 31.92 14.77 36.17
N THR A 275 30.86 14.11 35.73
CA THR A 275 30.04 13.14 36.48
C THR A 275 30.09 11.75 35.85
N ALA A 276 29.76 10.70 36.62
CA ALA A 276 29.74 9.32 36.12
C ALA A 276 28.71 9.10 34.99
N GLN A 277 27.57 9.79 35.06
CA GLN A 277 26.55 9.78 34.01
C GLN A 277 26.50 11.14 33.31
N HIS A 278 26.40 11.13 31.98
CA HIS A 278 26.23 12.34 31.16
C HIS A 278 25.12 12.14 30.13
N ARG A 279 24.43 13.23 29.78
CA ARG A 279 23.35 13.22 28.79
C ARG A 279 23.72 14.06 27.59
N PHE A 280 23.66 13.46 26.41
CA PHE A 280 23.78 14.16 25.13
C PHE A 280 22.40 14.36 24.53
N GLN A 281 22.17 15.54 23.96
CA GLN A 281 20.99 15.75 23.12
C GLN A 281 21.37 15.50 21.68
N LEU A 282 20.65 14.62 21.01
CA LEU A 282 20.83 14.32 19.59
C LEU A 282 19.60 14.79 18.83
N ILE A 283 19.78 15.24 17.59
CA ILE A 283 18.71 15.68 16.70
C ILE A 283 18.73 14.89 15.40
N GLN A 284 17.57 14.40 15.00
CA GLN A 284 17.32 13.90 13.66
C GLN A 284 17.06 15.09 12.73
N THR A 285 17.93 15.29 11.74
CA THR A 285 17.94 16.53 10.94
C THR A 285 16.74 16.64 10.01
N GLU A 286 16.32 15.52 9.45
CA GLU A 286 15.23 15.40 8.47
C GLU A 286 14.14 14.49 9.03
N ALA A 287 12.88 14.72 8.67
CA ALA A 287 11.79 13.80 9.00
C ALA A 287 11.93 12.49 8.21
N VAL A 288 11.53 11.37 8.81
CA VAL A 288 11.36 10.11 8.09
C VAL A 288 10.26 10.29 7.03
N SER A 289 10.52 9.78 5.83
CA SER A 289 9.60 9.79 4.70
C SER A 289 9.74 8.51 3.88
N GLU A 290 9.08 8.45 2.73
CA GLU A 290 9.19 7.32 1.80
C GLU A 290 10.66 7.06 1.42
N ARG A 291 11.47 8.11 1.24
CA ARG A 291 12.87 8.00 0.78
C ARG A 291 13.90 8.30 1.86
N VAL A 292 13.50 8.89 2.98
CA VAL A 292 14.37 9.11 4.14
C VAL A 292 14.03 8.09 5.21
N LYS A 293 14.85 7.06 5.35
CA LYS A 293 14.58 5.90 6.21
C LYS A 293 15.07 6.13 7.65
N PRO A 294 14.43 5.50 8.65
CA PRO A 294 14.94 5.49 10.01
C PRO A 294 16.38 4.97 10.11
N VAL A 295 17.09 5.33 11.16
CA VAL A 295 18.40 4.76 11.51
C VAL A 295 18.41 4.33 12.96
N THR A 296 19.07 3.21 13.27
CA THR A 296 19.37 2.79 14.64
C THR A 296 20.85 2.95 14.88
N LEU A 297 21.22 3.67 15.94
CA LEU A 297 22.61 4.01 16.24
C LEU A 297 23.05 3.38 17.55
N ARG A 298 24.27 2.86 17.56
CA ARG A 298 25.05 2.51 18.75
C ARG A 298 25.91 3.70 19.14
N ILE A 299 25.69 4.19 20.35
CA ILE A 299 26.23 5.45 20.84
C ILE A 299 27.02 5.18 22.11
N ALA A 300 28.30 5.53 22.11
CA ALA A 300 29.18 5.42 23.27
C ALA A 300 30.33 6.42 23.15
N ILE A 301 31.00 6.68 24.27
CA ILE A 301 32.25 7.42 24.28
C ILE A 301 33.39 6.41 24.11
N TYR A 302 34.35 6.72 23.26
CA TYR A 302 35.50 5.88 22.96
C TYR A 302 36.82 6.57 23.29
N GLU A 303 37.79 5.77 23.71
CA GLU A 303 39.21 6.07 23.72
C GLU A 303 39.86 5.19 22.63
N GLY A 304 40.23 5.79 21.50
CA GLY A 304 40.55 5.01 20.29
C GLY A 304 39.32 4.19 19.85
N GLU A 305 39.45 2.86 19.84
CA GLU A 305 38.37 1.92 19.48
C GLU A 305 37.68 1.27 20.68
N GLU A 306 38.17 1.52 21.91
CA GLU A 306 37.59 0.92 23.12
C GLU A 306 36.49 1.82 23.69
N PRO A 307 35.25 1.32 23.87
CA PRO A 307 34.20 2.09 24.52
C PRO A 307 34.52 2.27 26.00
N VAL A 308 34.53 3.51 26.46
CA VAL A 308 34.73 3.88 27.87
C VAL A 308 33.42 4.19 28.61
N THR A 309 32.28 4.02 27.94
CA THR A 309 30.93 4.00 28.52
C THR A 309 30.22 2.67 28.23
N ASP A 310 29.03 2.51 28.78
CA ASP A 310 28.03 1.62 28.18
C ASP A 310 27.67 2.06 26.74
N VAL A 311 27.15 1.12 25.95
CA VAL A 311 26.76 1.35 24.55
C VAL A 311 25.25 1.45 24.47
N GLN A 312 24.76 2.66 24.20
CA GLN A 312 23.34 2.94 24.03
C GLN A 312 22.89 2.62 22.61
N THR A 313 21.77 1.91 22.46
CA THR A 313 21.19 1.62 21.14
C THR A 313 19.90 2.41 20.97
N VAL A 314 19.88 3.38 20.06
CA VAL A 314 18.79 4.36 19.94
C VAL A 314 18.31 4.43 18.50
N LYS A 315 17.00 4.26 18.30
CA LYS A 315 16.35 4.41 16.99
C LYS A 315 15.93 5.86 16.77
N PHE A 316 16.19 6.41 15.59
CA PHE A 316 15.75 7.71 15.13
C PHE A 316 14.79 7.50 13.94
N ASP A 317 13.50 7.68 14.20
CA ASP A 317 12.41 7.31 13.30
C ASP A 317 11.26 8.34 13.27
N SER A 318 11.51 9.57 13.70
CA SER A 318 10.46 10.59 13.80
C SER A 318 10.07 11.12 12.42
N SER A 319 8.77 11.10 12.10
CA SER A 319 8.22 11.71 10.88
C SER A 319 7.73 13.16 11.11
N SER A 320 7.87 13.69 12.33
CA SER A 320 7.37 15.03 12.66
C SER A 320 8.11 16.12 11.88
N ALA A 321 7.36 17.13 11.45
CA ALA A 321 7.91 18.36 10.88
C ALA A 321 8.60 19.24 11.95
N SER A 322 8.20 19.09 13.22
CA SER A 322 8.76 19.82 14.35
C SER A 322 10.17 19.32 14.68
N LEU A 323 11.14 20.25 14.78
CA LEU A 323 12.51 19.92 15.18
C LEU A 323 12.59 19.42 16.63
N ASP A 324 11.69 19.87 17.50
CA ASP A 324 11.69 19.46 18.92
C ASP A 324 11.28 18.00 19.07
N ASP A 325 10.31 17.54 18.30
CA ASP A 325 9.87 16.14 18.25
C ASP A 325 10.91 15.20 17.60
N ARG A 326 11.97 15.78 17.02
CA ARG A 326 13.10 15.08 16.42
C ARG A 326 14.34 15.06 17.32
N LYS A 327 14.26 15.62 18.54
CA LYS A 327 15.34 15.57 19.54
C LYS A 327 15.16 14.38 20.47
N LYS A 328 16.25 13.68 20.78
CA LYS A 328 16.29 12.62 21.80
C LYS A 328 17.47 12.86 22.74
N TRP A 329 17.23 12.65 24.03
CA TRP A 329 18.31 12.63 25.02
C TRP A 329 18.85 11.20 25.15
N VAL A 330 20.18 11.07 25.11
CA VAL A 330 20.88 9.81 25.28
C VAL A 330 21.77 9.92 26.51
N SER A 331 21.53 9.06 27.50
CA SER A 331 22.33 8.98 28.72
C SER A 331 23.40 7.92 28.55
N VAL A 332 24.66 8.27 28.80
CA VAL A 332 25.77 7.31 28.87
C VAL A 332 26.37 7.32 30.27
N VAL A 333 26.89 6.18 30.69
CA VAL A 333 27.52 5.96 31.99
C VAL A 333 28.97 5.55 31.75
N LEU A 334 29.90 6.31 32.32
CA LEU A 334 31.33 6.02 32.28
C LEU A 334 31.63 4.72 33.04
N LYS A 335 32.51 3.89 32.47
CA LYS A 335 33.07 2.73 33.17
C LYS A 335 33.88 3.20 34.38
N GLU A 336 33.95 2.37 35.42
CA GLU A 336 34.74 2.68 36.61
C GLU A 336 36.24 2.50 36.34
N ARG A 337 36.90 3.58 35.92
CA ARG A 337 38.35 3.64 35.67
C ARG A 337 38.89 5.06 35.82
N PRO A 338 40.22 5.24 35.93
CA PRO A 338 40.84 6.56 35.85
C PRO A 338 40.64 7.19 34.46
N TYR A 339 40.36 8.49 34.45
CA TYR A 339 40.24 9.31 33.25
C TYR A 339 41.18 10.52 33.32
N SER A 340 41.65 10.97 32.18
CA SER A 340 42.54 12.14 32.05
C SER A 340 41.99 13.11 31.01
N LYS A 341 41.88 14.39 31.36
CA LYS A 341 41.49 15.46 30.44
C LYS A 341 42.46 15.69 29.27
N LYS A 342 43.65 15.07 29.32
CA LYS A 342 44.65 15.11 28.22
C LYS A 342 44.46 13.98 27.21
N THR A 343 43.68 12.96 27.53
CA THR A 343 43.35 11.86 26.62
C THR A 343 42.28 12.31 25.63
N SER A 344 42.40 11.89 24.37
CA SER A 344 41.38 12.13 23.35
C SER A 344 40.22 11.16 23.53
N TYR A 345 39.04 11.69 23.84
CA TYR A 345 37.79 10.92 23.83
C TYR A 345 36.83 11.47 22.79
N ARG A 346 36.03 10.57 22.22
CA ARG A 346 35.01 10.92 21.23
C ARG A 346 33.70 10.23 21.58
N LEU A 347 32.60 10.97 21.58
CA LEU A 347 31.28 10.36 21.46
C LEU A 347 31.11 9.95 20.00
N VAL A 348 30.89 8.65 19.76
CA VAL A 348 30.78 8.08 18.42
C VAL A 348 29.37 7.53 18.21
N LEU A 349 28.77 7.87 17.08
CA LEU A 349 27.49 7.37 16.60
C LEU A 349 27.77 6.37 15.47
N ARG A 350 27.65 5.07 15.76
CA ARG A 350 27.80 4.00 14.75
C ARG A 350 26.44 3.48 14.34
N ASP A 351 26.25 3.25 13.05
CA ASP A 351 25.08 2.53 12.56
C ASP A 351 25.03 1.12 13.17
N ALA A 352 23.89 0.73 13.74
CA ALA A 352 23.76 -0.51 14.50
C ALA A 352 23.81 -1.76 13.61
N GLU A 353 23.46 -1.65 12.33
CA GLU A 353 23.45 -2.75 11.38
C GLU A 353 24.82 -2.93 10.70
N THR A 354 25.43 -1.82 10.26
CA THR A 354 26.66 -1.84 9.46
C THR A 354 27.92 -1.63 10.28
N GLY A 355 27.81 -1.06 11.49
CA GLY A 355 28.95 -0.66 12.32
C GLY A 355 29.69 0.58 11.82
N ILE A 356 29.28 1.16 10.69
CA ILE A 356 29.92 2.35 10.10
C ILE A 356 29.69 3.55 11.02
N GLU A 357 30.77 4.28 11.29
CA GLU A 357 30.71 5.56 11.99
C GLU A 357 30.01 6.61 11.11
N GLN A 358 28.89 7.13 11.62
CA GLN A 358 28.10 8.18 10.95
C GLN A 358 28.57 9.58 11.37
N GLN A 359 28.93 9.72 12.65
CA GLN A 359 29.41 10.96 13.23
C GLN A 359 30.22 10.69 14.49
N SER A 360 31.12 11.60 14.81
CA SER A 360 31.76 11.69 16.13
C SER A 360 31.93 13.14 16.57
N VAL A 361 31.89 13.38 17.87
CA VAL A 361 32.26 14.68 18.47
C VAL A 361 33.28 14.48 19.58
N GLU A 362 34.22 15.42 19.72
CA GLU A 362 35.19 15.39 20.81
C GLU A 362 34.52 15.59 22.17
N VAL A 363 35.04 14.88 23.18
CA VAL A 363 34.57 14.94 24.56
C VAL A 363 35.78 15.09 25.48
N ILE A 364 35.66 15.98 26.47
CA ILE A 364 36.64 16.14 27.55
C ILE A 364 36.08 15.48 28.80
N ILE A 365 36.77 14.46 29.32
CA ILE A 365 36.41 13.85 30.59
C ILE A 365 37.32 14.42 31.68
N ASP A 366 36.74 15.14 32.63
CA ASP A 366 37.41 15.80 33.74
C ASP A 366 36.69 15.48 35.04
N ARG A 367 36.82 14.23 35.48
CA ARG A 367 36.23 13.74 36.72
C ARG A 367 37.25 13.89 37.84
N ALA A 368 36.86 14.60 38.91
CA ALA A 368 37.65 14.64 40.13
C ALA A 368 37.62 13.26 40.81
N PHE A 369 38.77 12.82 41.33
CA PHE A 369 38.83 11.65 42.20
C PHE A 369 38.01 11.95 43.45
N THR A 370 36.99 11.14 43.74
CA THR A 370 36.57 10.91 45.12
C THR A 370 37.50 9.83 45.66
N ASP A 371 38.58 10.25 46.32
CA ASP A 371 39.25 9.41 47.31
C ASP A 371 38.24 9.19 48.43
N ASP A 372 37.45 8.12 48.33
CA ASP A 372 36.76 7.58 49.48
C ASP A 372 37.76 6.64 50.18
N PHE A 373 38.40 7.19 51.22
CA PHE A 373 39.13 6.58 52.35
C PHE A 373 39.77 5.19 52.20
#